data_AF-A0A2E5YAI7-F1
#
_entry.id   AF-A0A2E5YAI7-F1
#
_cell.length_a   1.000
_cell.length_b   1.000
_cell.length_c   1.000
_cell.angle_alpha   90.00
_cell.angle_beta   90.00
_cell.angle_gamma   90.00
#
_symmetry.space_group_name_H-M   'P 1'
#
loop_
_entity.id
_entity.type
_entity.pdbx_description
1 polymer ?
#
loop_
_entity_poly.entity_id
_entity_poly.type
_entity_poly.pdbx_seq_one_letter_code
_entity_poly.pdbx_strand_id
1 'polypeptide(L)'
;MKIGKKIISLMQKGGSALMFALLSKSVFANDLLAKALEGDVKDSLGSGSMFWKVFILVDIILATAMAVKSKNPMVFVGVTAVAFIPAFLLKTFVF
;
A
#
# COMPACT_ATOMS: atom_id res chain seq x y z
N MET A 1 -47.51 -32.76 9.95
CA MET A 1 -46.07 -32.93 10.25
C MET A 1 -45.08 -32.52 9.13
N LYS A 2 -45.52 -32.12 7.91
CA LYS A 2 -44.60 -31.80 6.79
C LYS A 2 -44.14 -30.32 6.73
N ILE A 3 -44.99 -29.38 7.18
CA ILE A 3 -44.68 -27.93 7.17
C ILE A 3 -43.57 -27.56 8.17
N GLY A 4 -43.61 -28.10 9.39
CA GLY A 4 -42.62 -27.78 10.43
C GLY A 4 -41.19 -28.21 10.08
N LYS A 5 -41.02 -29.37 9.44
CA LYS A 5 -39.70 -29.84 8.97
C LYS A 5 -39.11 -28.94 7.89
N LYS A 6 -39.95 -28.33 7.04
CA LYS A 6 -39.51 -27.42 5.97
C LYS A 6 -38.98 -26.11 6.54
N ILE A 7 -39.64 -25.56 7.56
CA ILE A 7 -39.23 -24.32 8.26
C ILE A 7 -37.91 -24.54 9.00
N ILE A 8 -37.77 -25.65 9.73
CA ILE A 8 -36.53 -25.98 10.46
C ILE A 8 -35.35 -26.14 9.48
N SER A 9 -35.57 -26.80 8.33
CA SER A 9 -34.51 -26.93 7.31
C SER A 9 -34.09 -25.60 6.69
N LEU A 10 -35.02 -24.64 6.60
CA LEU A 10 -34.77 -23.31 6.06
C LEU A 10 -34.00 -22.44 7.07
N MET A 11 -34.35 -22.52 8.36
CA MET A 11 -33.59 -21.90 9.43
C MET A 11 -32.17 -22.46 9.53
N GLN A 12 -31.99 -23.77 9.37
CA GLN A 12 -30.66 -24.40 9.44
C GLN A 12 -29.79 -23.97 8.25
N LYS A 13 -30.36 -23.89 7.04
CA LYS A 13 -29.68 -23.37 5.84
C LYS A 13 -29.35 -21.88 5.96
N GLY A 14 -30.29 -21.07 6.47
CA GLY A 14 -30.08 -19.65 6.74
C GLY A 14 -28.98 -19.42 7.78
N GLY A 15 -28.99 -20.18 8.87
CA GLY A 15 -27.96 -20.12 9.91
C GLY A 15 -26.57 -20.51 9.41
N SER A 16 -26.47 -21.55 8.56
CA SER A 16 -25.19 -21.91 7.94
C SER A 16 -24.69 -20.83 6.98
N ALA A 17 -25.56 -20.24 6.16
CA ALA A 17 -25.18 -19.16 5.26
C ALA A 17 -24.72 -17.91 6.02
N LEU A 18 -25.38 -17.61 7.15
CA LEU A 18 -25.02 -16.50 8.02
C LEU A 18 -23.65 -16.74 8.69
N MET A 19 -23.37 -17.96 9.15
CA MET A 19 -22.06 -18.35 9.69
C MET A 19 -20.95 -18.23 8.63
N PHE A 20 -21.18 -18.70 7.41
CA PHE A 20 -20.21 -18.55 6.31
C PHE A 20 -19.99 -17.07 5.94
N ALA A 21 -21.05 -16.25 5.94
CA ALA A 21 -20.94 -14.81 5.68
C ALA A 21 -20.16 -14.07 6.80
N LEU A 22 -20.37 -14.45 8.06
CA LEU A 22 -19.66 -13.87 9.21
C LEU A 22 -18.19 -14.29 9.27
N LEU A 23 -17.88 -15.55 8.95
CA LEU A 23 -16.51 -16.05 8.82
C LEU A 23 -15.76 -15.41 7.65
N SER A 24 -16.46 -15.09 6.56
CA SER A 24 -15.86 -14.36 5.42
C SER A 24 -15.39 -12.96 5.81
N LYS A 25 -16.03 -12.30 6.80
CA LYS A 25 -15.60 -11.00 7.31
C LYS A 25 -14.28 -11.05 8.09
N SER A 26 -13.97 -12.19 8.71
CA SER A 26 -12.69 -12.45 9.38
C SER A 26 -11.53 -12.64 8.38
N VAL A 27 -11.82 -13.04 7.14
CA VAL A 27 -10.81 -13.12 6.07
C VAL A 27 -10.49 -11.72 5.50
N PHE A 28 -11.43 -10.77 5.63
CA PHE A 28 -11.20 -9.33 5.46
C PHE A 28 -10.69 -8.66 6.74
N ALA A 29 -9.85 -9.35 7.53
CA ALA A 29 -9.06 -8.70 8.56
C ALA A 29 -8.05 -7.78 7.86
N ASN A 30 -8.50 -6.56 7.56
CA ASN A 30 -7.63 -5.45 7.21
C ASN A 30 -6.63 -5.32 8.36
N ASP A 31 -5.38 -5.66 8.09
CA ASP A 31 -4.28 -5.52 9.04
C ASP A 31 -4.30 -4.09 9.60
N LEU A 32 -4.20 -3.94 10.91
CA LEU A 32 -4.13 -2.63 11.57
C LEU A 32 -2.95 -1.83 11.02
N LEU A 33 -1.88 -2.48 10.55
CA LEU A 33 -0.77 -1.85 9.84
C LEU A 33 -1.16 -1.35 8.45
N ALA A 34 -1.93 -2.14 7.68
CA ALA A 34 -2.44 -1.71 6.38
C ALA A 34 -3.38 -0.49 6.52
N LYS A 35 -4.21 -0.49 7.58
CA LYS A 35 -5.12 0.62 7.88
C LYS A 35 -4.40 1.86 8.43
N ALA A 36 -3.27 1.68 9.13
CA ALA A 36 -2.41 2.79 9.55
C ALA A 36 -1.62 3.40 8.38
N LEU A 37 -1.38 2.60 7.34
CA LEU A 37 -0.79 3.05 6.08
C LEU A 37 -1.82 3.80 5.20
N GLU A 38 -3.11 3.54 5.38
CA GLU A 38 -4.22 4.25 4.72
C GLU A 38 -4.55 5.57 5.46
N GLY A 39 -4.27 6.71 4.82
CA GLY A 39 -4.55 8.05 5.36
C GLY A 39 -3.30 8.93 5.37
N ASP A 40 -3.03 9.60 6.49
CA ASP A 40 -1.96 10.61 6.61
C ASP A 40 -0.57 10.08 6.23
N VAL A 41 -0.29 8.80 6.47
CA VAL A 41 0.99 8.15 6.10
C VAL A 41 1.09 7.98 4.59
N LYS A 42 0.02 7.57 3.91
CA LYS A 42 -0.06 7.52 2.45
C LYS A 42 0.05 8.91 1.84
N ASP A 43 -0.57 9.91 2.45
CA ASP A 43 -0.51 11.28 1.92
C ASP A 43 0.88 11.91 2.13
N SER A 44 1.57 11.55 3.21
CA SER A 44 2.90 12.06 3.54
C SER A 44 4.04 11.31 2.85
N LEU A 45 3.94 9.99 2.69
CA LEU A 45 5.00 9.11 2.16
C LEU A 45 4.61 8.40 0.86
N GLY A 46 3.42 8.67 0.33
CA GLY A 46 2.97 8.13 -0.94
C GLY A 46 3.84 8.59 -2.11
N SER A 47 3.86 7.84 -3.20
CA SER A 47 4.74 8.11 -4.35
C SER A 47 4.58 9.52 -4.97
N GLY A 48 3.45 10.19 -4.72
CA GLY A 48 3.17 11.56 -5.18
C GLY A 48 3.36 12.65 -4.13
N SER A 49 3.78 12.31 -2.91
CA SER A 49 3.83 13.23 -1.78
C SER A 49 4.89 14.33 -1.93
N MET A 50 4.74 15.41 -1.18
CA MET A 50 5.73 16.50 -1.15
C MET A 50 7.09 16.01 -0.63
N PHE A 51 7.13 15.02 0.25
CA PHE A 51 8.37 14.48 0.80
C PHE A 51 9.30 13.99 -0.31
N TRP A 52 8.81 13.10 -1.20
CA TRP A 52 9.63 12.55 -2.29
C TRP A 52 10.07 13.62 -3.28
N LYS A 53 9.19 14.59 -3.58
CA LYS A 53 9.51 15.71 -4.47
C LYS A 53 10.65 16.56 -3.91
N VAL A 54 10.59 16.91 -2.63
CA VAL A 54 11.64 17.71 -1.97
C VAL A 54 12.93 16.91 -1.83
N PHE A 55 12.84 15.65 -1.42
CA PHE A 55 13.99 14.77 -1.28
C PHE A 55 14.77 14.60 -2.59
N ILE A 56 14.07 14.28 -3.68
CA ILE A 56 14.68 14.13 -5.02
C ILE A 56 15.27 15.46 -5.50
N LEU A 57 14.61 16.58 -5.24
CA LEU A 57 15.11 17.89 -5.62
C LEU A 57 16.43 18.23 -4.90
N VAL A 58 16.51 17.97 -3.59
CA VAL A 58 17.75 18.16 -2.82
C VAL A 58 18.86 17.23 -3.34
N ASP A 59 18.53 15.96 -3.61
CA ASP A 59 19.50 14.99 -4.11
C ASP A 59 20.06 15.38 -5.49
N ILE A 60 19.21 15.86 -6.40
CA ILE A 60 19.64 16.39 -7.71
C ILE A 60 20.57 17.60 -7.54
N ILE A 61 20.27 18.53 -6.63
CA ILE A 61 21.11 19.71 -6.40
C ILE A 61 22.49 19.28 -5.87
N LEU A 62 22.53 18.38 -4.89
CA LEU A 62 23.78 17.86 -4.33
C LEU A 62 24.58 17.06 -5.36
N ALA A 63 23.92 16.22 -6.14
CA ALA A 63 24.55 15.47 -7.23
C ALA A 63 25.07 16.39 -8.33
N THR A 64 24.36 17.47 -8.64
CA THR A 64 24.82 18.48 -9.60
C THR A 64 26.06 19.20 -9.06
N ALA A 65 26.07 19.61 -7.80
CA ALA A 65 27.25 20.22 -7.16
C ALA A 65 28.45 19.26 -7.17
N MET A 66 28.22 17.98 -6.88
CA MET A 66 29.23 16.92 -6.94
C MET A 66 29.72 16.65 -8.37
N ALA A 67 28.82 16.62 -9.36
CA ALA A 67 29.16 16.42 -10.76
C ALA A 67 30.01 17.59 -11.30
N VAL A 68 29.71 18.82 -10.92
CA VAL A 68 30.51 20.01 -11.28
C VAL A 68 31.90 19.95 -10.64
N LYS A 69 31.98 19.63 -9.34
CA LYS A 69 33.25 19.54 -8.61
C LYS A 69 34.13 18.39 -9.12
N SER A 70 33.54 17.22 -9.33
CA SER A 70 34.26 16.00 -9.75
C SER A 70 34.45 15.89 -11.25
N LYS A 71 33.74 16.70 -12.05
CA LYS A 71 33.63 16.60 -13.51
C LYS A 71 33.19 15.20 -13.98
N ASN A 72 32.48 14.46 -13.13
CA ASN A 72 32.05 13.10 -13.40
C ASN A 72 30.51 13.01 -13.43
N PRO A 73 29.90 12.78 -14.61
CA PRO A 73 28.44 12.68 -14.74
C PRO A 73 27.86 11.38 -14.17
N MET A 74 28.69 10.39 -13.81
CA MET A 74 28.23 9.13 -13.22
C MET A 74 27.45 9.29 -11.90
N VAL A 75 27.61 10.44 -11.21
CA VAL A 75 26.87 10.75 -9.97
C VAL A 75 25.35 10.74 -10.19
N PHE A 76 24.87 11.08 -11.40
CA PHE A 76 23.44 11.06 -11.73
C PHE A 76 22.84 9.66 -11.84
N VAL A 77 23.65 8.63 -12.03
CA VAL A 77 23.19 7.24 -12.00
C VAL A 77 22.74 6.88 -10.58
N GLY A 78 23.49 7.35 -9.57
CA GLY A 78 23.11 7.21 -8.16
C GLY A 78 21.78 7.87 -7.85
N VAL A 79 21.59 9.13 -8.28
CA VAL A 79 20.32 9.86 -8.12
C VAL A 79 19.15 9.13 -8.76
N THR A 80 19.37 8.56 -9.96
CA THR A 80 18.34 7.81 -10.67
C THR A 80 17.98 6.54 -9.89
N ALA A 81 18.95 5.81 -9.35
CA ALA A 81 18.69 4.64 -8.52
C ALA A 81 17.95 4.99 -7.22
N VAL A 82 18.38 6.07 -6.55
CA VAL A 82 17.79 6.55 -5.28
C VAL A 82 16.36 7.07 -5.48
N ALA A 83 16.02 7.65 -6.63
CA ALA A 83 14.65 8.03 -6.95
C ALA A 83 13.80 6.85 -7.43
N PHE A 84 14.36 5.97 -8.26
CA PHE A 84 13.64 4.89 -8.92
C PHE A 84 13.29 3.74 -7.97
N ILE A 85 14.22 3.30 -7.13
CA ILE A 85 14.01 2.14 -6.24
C ILE A 85 12.84 2.40 -5.28
N PRO A 86 12.78 3.52 -4.53
CA PRO A 86 11.66 3.78 -3.64
C PRO A 86 10.34 3.98 -4.41
N ALA A 87 10.37 4.67 -5.55
CA ALA A 87 9.17 4.86 -6.37
C ALA A 87 8.61 3.52 -6.87
N PHE A 88 9.47 2.61 -7.31
CA PHE A 88 9.09 1.26 -7.73
C PHE A 88 8.55 0.42 -6.57
N LEU A 89 9.22 0.43 -5.42
CA LEU A 89 8.79 -0.32 -4.25
C LEU A 89 7.45 0.18 -3.69
N LEU A 90 7.27 1.50 -3.59
CA LEU A 90 6.00 2.07 -3.14
C LEU A 90 4.86 1.77 -4.11
N LYS A 91 5.09 1.84 -5.42
CA LYS A 91 4.06 1.55 -6.43
C LYS A 91 3.76 0.07 -6.64
N THR A 92 4.63 -0.83 -6.18
CA THR A 92 4.45 -2.28 -6.38
C THR A 92 3.92 -2.97 -5.14
N PHE A 93 4.35 -2.52 -3.96
CA PHE A 93 4.08 -3.21 -2.70
C PHE A 93 3.21 -2.42 -1.72
N VAL A 94 3.03 -1.11 -1.93
CA VAL A 94 2.32 -0.24 -0.98
C VAL A 94 1.05 0.36 -1.59
N PHE A 95 1.07 0.76 -2.86
CA PHE A 95 -0.06 1.40 -3.57
C PHE A 95 -0.42 0.71 -4.87
#